data_AF-A0A9D6UJ83-F1
#
_entry.id   AF-A0A9D6UJ83-F1
#
_cell.length_a   1.000
_cell.length_b   1.000
_cell.length_c   1.000
_cell.angle_alpha   90.00
_cell.angle_beta   90.00
_cell.angle_gamma   90.00
#
_symmetry.space_group_name_H-M   'P 1'
#
loop_
_entity.id
_entity.type
_entity.pdbx_description
1 polymer ?
#
loop_
_entity_poly.entity_id
_entity_poly.type
_entity_poly.pdbx_seq_one_letter_code
_entity_poly.pdbx_strand_id
1 'polypeptide(L)'
;MRRTSNVLDLNTTAVLLRFDGATGAVIGNEWTWDSGGWDEIDGVAVDSGTVFVSGWGQGQGGNQELRVYALDAANLSELWHNSLDSGGLDAANGHLVLWNDVIIVGGSWNSSGIFGAAQGVVAAFNRSNGSVKWRSYVGDGSDYREILGLASDGLRVFAAGWRKVTLTDYQLMLWAFDSSGSMLWESEWGGSSNERARALGYDPVDNTLLVAGTTNRNSNDDIVLLRVDAATGAVREEQVWGGSSADSAQQIAVSGSRLYVAGTTSSWGNGNTDALAIGICHRPWKLPPTN
;
A
#
# COMPACT_ATOMS: atom_id res chain seq x y z
N MET A 1 -7.43 -20.67 -8.50
CA MET A 1 -8.53 -21.02 -9.41
C MET A 1 -8.53 -19.98 -10.54
N ARG A 2 -8.19 -20.36 -11.78
CA ARG A 2 -8.10 -19.41 -12.91
C ARG A 2 -9.46 -19.39 -13.60
N ARG A 3 -10.14 -18.25 -13.63
CA ARG A 3 -11.37 -18.05 -14.41
C ARG A 3 -11.02 -17.15 -15.59
N THR A 4 -11.41 -17.55 -16.78
CA THR A 4 -11.57 -16.64 -17.92
C THR A 4 -12.94 -15.99 -17.76
N SER A 5 -13.00 -14.69 -17.52
CA SER A 5 -14.26 -13.96 -17.64
C SER A 5 -14.59 -13.79 -19.12
N ASN A 6 -15.89 -13.79 -19.44
CA ASN A 6 -16.40 -13.74 -20.82
C ASN A 6 -16.50 -12.29 -21.36
N VAL A 7 -15.95 -11.30 -20.64
CA VAL A 7 -16.08 -9.86 -20.94
C VAL A 7 -14.71 -9.20 -21.16
N LEU A 8 -13.61 -9.93 -20.96
CA LEU A 8 -12.29 -9.32 -20.86
C LEU A 8 -11.59 -9.27 -22.23
N ASP A 9 -11.36 -8.06 -22.73
CA ASP A 9 -10.16 -7.79 -23.53
C ASP A 9 -8.97 -7.80 -22.54
N LEU A 10 -8.53 -9.02 -22.21
CA LEU A 10 -7.83 -9.41 -20.97
C LEU A 10 -6.51 -8.73 -20.63
N ASN A 11 -5.98 -7.85 -21.47
CA ASN A 11 -4.58 -7.48 -21.33
C ASN A 11 -4.34 -6.26 -20.45
N THR A 12 -5.37 -5.47 -20.10
CA THR A 12 -5.13 -4.21 -19.41
C THR A 12 -6.19 -3.78 -18.38
N THR A 13 -7.30 -4.50 -18.21
CA THR A 13 -8.42 -4.10 -17.34
C THR A 13 -8.25 -4.51 -15.86
N ALA A 14 -8.65 -3.64 -14.93
CA ALA A 14 -8.73 -3.96 -13.51
C ALA A 14 -10.06 -4.63 -13.14
N VAL A 15 -10.03 -5.62 -12.23
CA VAL A 15 -11.21 -6.40 -11.82
C VAL A 15 -11.33 -6.48 -10.31
N LEU A 16 -12.53 -6.18 -9.79
CA LEU A 16 -12.92 -6.41 -8.41
C LEU A 16 -13.90 -7.58 -8.32
N LEU A 17 -13.57 -8.56 -7.48
CA LEU A 17 -14.38 -9.74 -7.21
C LEU A 17 -14.87 -9.76 -5.75
N ARG A 18 -16.03 -10.37 -5.52
CA ARG A 18 -16.55 -10.66 -4.18
C ARG A 18 -16.59 -12.15 -3.96
N PHE A 19 -16.31 -12.57 -2.74
CA PHE A 19 -16.29 -13.97 -2.34
C PHE A 19 -17.18 -14.19 -1.12
N ASP A 20 -17.86 -15.34 -1.09
CA ASP A 20 -18.49 -15.85 0.11
C ASP A 20 -17.41 -16.22 1.13
N GLY A 21 -17.48 -15.64 2.33
CA GLY A 21 -16.44 -15.78 3.34
C GLY A 21 -16.31 -17.19 3.94
N ALA A 22 -17.33 -18.05 3.81
CA ALA A 22 -17.31 -19.40 4.34
C ALA A 22 -16.78 -20.42 3.32
N THR A 23 -17.10 -20.22 2.05
CA THR A 23 -16.83 -21.20 0.97
C THR A 23 -15.71 -20.75 0.03
N GLY A 24 -15.37 -19.46 0.02
CA GLY A 24 -14.47 -18.87 -0.95
C GLY A 24 -15.02 -18.84 -2.38
N ALA A 25 -16.32 -19.11 -2.57
CA ALA A 25 -16.96 -19.03 -3.87
C ALA A 25 -17.15 -17.57 -4.29
N VAL A 26 -16.92 -17.25 -5.57
CA VAL A 26 -17.25 -15.91 -6.10
C VAL A 26 -18.76 -15.68 -6.02
N ILE A 27 -19.18 -14.52 -5.54
CA ILE A 27 -20.59 -14.13 -5.40
C ILE A 27 -20.93 -12.85 -6.16
N GLY A 28 -22.13 -12.82 -6.73
CA GLY A 28 -22.66 -11.65 -7.45
C GLY A 28 -21.91 -11.34 -8.76
N ASN A 29 -22.05 -10.09 -9.21
CA ASN A 29 -21.35 -9.57 -10.38
C ASN A 29 -19.92 -9.14 -10.03
N GLU A 30 -19.04 -9.19 -11.04
CA GLU A 30 -17.74 -8.54 -11.06
C GLU A 30 -17.90 -7.05 -11.39
N TRP A 31 -17.01 -6.22 -10.86
CA TRP A 31 -16.85 -4.83 -11.30
C TRP A 31 -15.52 -4.69 -12.02
N THR A 32 -15.53 -3.96 -13.14
CA THR A 32 -14.36 -3.75 -13.99
C THR A 32 -14.16 -2.27 -14.22
N TRP A 33 -12.90 -1.86 -14.25
CA TRP A 33 -12.50 -0.53 -14.68
C TRP A 33 -11.48 -0.68 -15.82
N ASP A 34 -11.80 -0.02 -16.93
CA ASP A 34 -10.99 0.06 -18.14
C ASP A 34 -10.79 1.55 -18.52
N SER A 35 -9.56 2.04 -18.48
CA SER A 35 -9.21 3.39 -18.97
C SER A 35 -8.83 3.42 -20.45
N GLY A 36 -8.91 2.28 -21.15
CA GLY A 36 -8.42 2.10 -22.51
C GLY A 36 -6.92 1.82 -22.59
N GLY A 37 -6.29 1.46 -21.46
CA GLY A 37 -4.87 1.14 -21.29
C GLY A 37 -4.70 0.31 -20.03
N TRP A 38 -3.50 0.25 -19.45
CA TRP A 38 -3.24 -0.50 -18.20
C TRP A 38 -3.97 0.10 -17.01
N ASP A 39 -4.73 -0.72 -16.31
CA ASP A 39 -5.46 -0.41 -15.09
C ASP A 39 -5.05 -1.36 -13.96
N GLU A 40 -4.91 -0.81 -12.76
CA GLU A 40 -4.56 -1.57 -11.55
C GLU A 40 -5.40 -1.10 -10.36
N ILE A 41 -5.73 -2.04 -9.47
CA ILE A 41 -6.34 -1.77 -8.17
C ILE A 41 -5.32 -2.17 -7.09
N ASP A 42 -4.92 -1.20 -6.28
CA ASP A 42 -4.00 -1.42 -5.15
C ASP A 42 -4.70 -1.27 -3.80
N GLY A 43 -5.80 -0.52 -3.75
CA GLY A 43 -6.53 -0.24 -2.52
C GLY A 43 -7.98 -0.68 -2.59
N VAL A 44 -8.44 -1.38 -1.55
CA VAL A 44 -9.87 -1.67 -1.33
C VAL A 44 -10.21 -1.55 0.15
N ALA A 45 -11.31 -0.89 0.48
CA ALA A 45 -11.91 -0.97 1.81
C ALA A 45 -13.42 -0.95 1.73
N VAL A 46 -14.08 -1.41 2.80
CA VAL A 46 -15.54 -1.49 2.87
C VAL A 46 -16.01 -0.88 4.17
N ASP A 47 -17.01 0.00 4.11
CA ASP A 47 -17.72 0.48 5.29
C ASP A 47 -19.16 0.85 4.95
N SER A 48 -20.07 0.50 5.86
CA SER A 48 -21.47 0.95 5.85
C SER A 48 -22.20 0.72 4.52
N GLY A 49 -21.93 -0.42 3.86
CA GLY A 49 -22.57 -0.77 2.58
C GLY A 49 -21.91 -0.13 1.35
N THR A 50 -20.74 0.48 1.49
CA THR A 50 -19.96 1.04 0.38
C THR A 50 -18.60 0.36 0.28
N VAL A 51 -18.19 0.01 -0.94
CA VAL A 51 -16.83 -0.42 -1.27
C VAL A 51 -16.09 0.77 -1.87
N PHE A 52 -14.95 1.14 -1.27
CA PHE A 52 -14.04 2.13 -1.82
C PHE A 52 -12.88 1.42 -2.50
N VAL A 53 -12.51 1.89 -3.68
CA VAL A 53 -11.44 1.33 -4.50
C VAL A 53 -10.49 2.46 -4.89
N SER A 54 -9.20 2.19 -4.86
CA SER A 54 -8.18 3.08 -5.42
C SER A 54 -7.19 2.32 -6.28
N GLY A 55 -6.60 3.04 -7.22
CA GLY A 55 -5.58 2.49 -8.10
C GLY A 55 -5.17 3.50 -9.16
N TRP A 56 -4.68 3.02 -10.29
CA TRP A 56 -4.27 3.88 -11.40
C TRP A 56 -4.72 3.30 -12.73
N GLY A 57 -4.99 4.17 -13.69
CA GLY A 57 -5.37 3.80 -15.04
C GLY A 57 -4.62 4.62 -16.06
N GLN A 58 -4.19 3.99 -17.15
CA GLN A 58 -3.49 4.62 -18.24
C GLN A 58 -4.46 4.98 -19.38
N GLY A 59 -4.62 6.27 -19.63
CA GLY A 59 -5.39 6.75 -20.77
C GLY A 59 -4.68 6.57 -22.12
N GLN A 60 -5.41 6.78 -23.21
CA GLN A 60 -4.86 6.81 -24.57
C GLN A 60 -3.86 7.98 -24.72
N GLY A 61 -2.57 7.69 -24.61
CA GLY A 61 -1.49 8.70 -24.62
C GLY A 61 -0.35 8.41 -23.64
N GLY A 62 -0.49 7.40 -22.78
CA GLY A 62 0.56 6.96 -21.86
C GLY A 62 0.52 7.63 -20.48
N ASN A 63 -0.31 8.65 -20.30
CA ASN A 63 -0.60 9.32 -19.03
C ASN A 63 -1.25 8.36 -18.04
N GLN A 64 -0.78 8.32 -16.79
CA GLN A 64 -1.41 7.54 -15.72
C GLN A 64 -2.13 8.49 -14.78
N GLU A 65 -3.35 8.13 -14.40
CA GLU A 65 -4.17 8.91 -13.50
C GLU A 65 -4.46 8.10 -12.24
N LEU A 66 -4.23 8.71 -11.07
CA LEU A 66 -4.70 8.14 -9.82
C LEU A 66 -6.23 8.21 -9.82
N ARG A 67 -6.89 7.08 -9.55
CA ARG A 67 -8.35 7.03 -9.50
C ARG A 67 -8.87 6.45 -8.20
N VAL A 68 -10.06 6.93 -7.83
CA VAL A 68 -10.82 6.46 -6.69
C VAL A 68 -12.27 6.26 -7.07
N TYR A 69 -12.87 5.21 -6.54
CA TYR A 69 -14.27 4.85 -6.77
C TYR A 69 -14.95 4.55 -5.44
N ALA A 70 -16.24 4.84 -5.36
CA ALA A 70 -17.15 4.24 -4.41
C ALA A 70 -18.23 3.45 -5.14
N LEU A 71 -18.46 2.23 -4.66
CA LEU A 71 -19.41 1.29 -5.22
C LEU A 71 -20.39 0.86 -4.13
N ASP A 72 -21.63 0.56 -4.51
CA ASP A 72 -22.59 -0.09 -3.62
C ASP A 72 -22.08 -1.52 -3.31
N ALA A 73 -21.99 -1.88 -2.02
CA ALA A 73 -21.42 -3.17 -1.63
C ALA A 73 -22.31 -4.37 -1.98
N ALA A 74 -23.62 -4.15 -2.15
CA ALA A 74 -24.57 -5.22 -2.45
C ALA A 74 -24.56 -5.60 -3.94
N ASN A 75 -24.28 -4.67 -4.85
CA ASN A 75 -24.34 -4.94 -6.29
C ASN A 75 -23.13 -4.44 -7.12
N LEU A 76 -22.19 -3.74 -6.50
CA LEU A 76 -21.03 -3.08 -7.13
C LEU A 76 -21.38 -2.02 -8.18
N SER A 77 -22.58 -1.45 -8.15
CA SER A 77 -22.91 -0.28 -8.97
C SER A 77 -22.12 0.92 -8.47
N GLU A 78 -21.55 1.69 -9.40
CA GLU A 78 -20.84 2.91 -9.06
C GLU A 78 -21.76 3.93 -8.40
N LEU A 79 -21.29 4.49 -7.28
CA LEU A 79 -21.92 5.60 -6.57
C LEU A 79 -21.28 6.93 -6.96
N TRP A 80 -19.94 6.94 -7.02
CA TRP A 80 -19.14 8.05 -7.52
C TRP A 80 -17.73 7.57 -7.88
N HIS A 81 -17.02 8.38 -8.68
CA HIS A 81 -15.58 8.27 -8.87
C HIS A 81 -14.93 9.65 -8.90
N ASN A 82 -13.63 9.70 -8.69
CA ASN A 82 -12.81 10.88 -8.91
C ASN A 82 -11.39 10.47 -9.34
N SER A 83 -10.64 11.40 -9.92
CA SER A 83 -9.26 11.19 -10.30
C SER A 83 -8.38 12.39 -9.95
N LEU A 84 -7.08 12.11 -9.83
CA LEU A 84 -6.05 13.14 -9.79
C LEU A 84 -5.12 12.91 -10.99
N ASP A 85 -4.92 13.97 -11.76
CA ASP A 85 -4.13 13.98 -12.98
C ASP A 85 -3.32 15.28 -13.02
N SER A 86 -2.00 15.15 -13.07
CA SER A 86 -1.04 16.24 -13.21
C SER A 86 -0.64 16.44 -14.67
N GLY A 87 -1.10 15.59 -15.59
CA GLY A 87 -0.58 15.44 -16.95
C GLY A 87 0.72 14.62 -17.04
N GLY A 88 1.09 13.95 -15.94
CA GLY A 88 2.23 13.05 -15.83
C GLY A 88 1.80 11.67 -15.34
N LEU A 89 2.75 10.85 -14.87
CA LEU A 89 2.39 9.57 -14.28
C LEU A 89 1.97 9.75 -12.81
N ASP A 90 0.67 9.67 -12.57
CA ASP A 90 0.04 9.68 -11.25
C ASP A 90 -0.55 8.31 -10.94
N ALA A 91 -0.22 7.75 -9.78
CA ALA A 91 -0.65 6.40 -9.47
C ALA A 91 -0.90 6.19 -7.99
N ALA A 92 -2.03 5.56 -7.63
CA ALA A 92 -2.21 4.99 -6.29
C ALA A 92 -1.69 3.56 -6.27
N ASN A 93 -0.40 3.38 -5.97
CA ASN A 93 0.28 2.07 -5.93
C ASN A 93 0.23 1.42 -4.53
N GLY A 94 -0.63 1.94 -3.66
CA GLY A 94 -0.64 1.62 -2.24
C GLY A 94 -2.02 1.31 -1.67
N HIS A 95 -2.01 0.85 -0.42
CA HIS A 95 -3.23 0.61 0.34
C HIS A 95 -4.01 1.91 0.56
N LEU A 96 -5.33 1.80 0.67
CA LEU A 96 -6.20 2.90 1.11
C LEU A 96 -6.65 2.67 2.56
N VAL A 97 -6.92 3.76 3.29
CA VAL A 97 -7.47 3.68 4.65
C VAL A 97 -8.73 4.53 4.77
N LEU A 98 -9.74 4.00 5.45
CA LEU A 98 -10.93 4.76 5.85
C LEU A 98 -10.58 5.59 7.08
N TRP A 99 -10.80 6.89 7.02
CA TRP A 99 -10.45 7.79 8.10
C TRP A 99 -11.50 8.88 8.25
N ASN A 100 -12.33 8.77 9.27
CA ASN A 100 -13.47 9.65 9.52
C ASN A 100 -14.41 9.73 8.28
N ASP A 101 -14.62 10.95 7.76
CA ASP A 101 -15.46 11.27 6.61
C ASP A 101 -14.72 11.16 5.27
N VAL A 102 -13.45 10.75 5.27
CA VAL A 102 -12.62 10.61 4.06
C VAL A 102 -12.07 9.20 3.87
N ILE A 103 -11.75 8.87 2.62
CA ILE A 103 -10.75 7.85 2.32
C ILE A 103 -9.41 8.55 2.12
N ILE A 104 -8.34 7.92 2.59
CA ILE A 104 -6.98 8.36 2.31
C ILE A 104 -6.33 7.38 1.36
N VAL A 105 -5.68 7.94 0.34
CA VAL A 105 -5.00 7.20 -0.72
C VAL A 105 -3.58 7.73 -0.82
N GLY A 106 -2.62 6.82 -0.98
CA GLY A 106 -1.21 7.10 -1.16
C GLY A 106 -0.75 6.70 -2.55
N GLY A 107 0.24 7.40 -3.09
CA GLY A 107 0.75 7.11 -4.41
C GLY A 107 1.98 7.92 -4.82
N SER A 108 2.23 7.95 -6.13
CA SER A 108 3.17 8.86 -6.80
C SER A 108 2.42 9.96 -7.55
N TRP A 109 3.06 11.12 -7.68
CA TRP A 109 2.52 12.31 -8.35
C TRP A 109 3.53 12.90 -9.34
N ASN A 110 3.03 13.22 -10.54
CA ASN A 110 3.74 13.88 -11.62
C ASN A 110 5.08 13.24 -11.98
N SER A 111 5.12 11.90 -12.04
CA SER A 111 6.32 11.20 -12.47
C SER A 111 6.52 11.36 -13.98
N SER A 112 7.78 11.56 -14.40
CA SER A 112 8.19 11.58 -15.81
C SER A 112 8.66 10.20 -16.32
N GLY A 113 8.28 9.11 -15.64
CA GLY A 113 8.66 7.73 -15.96
C GLY A 113 9.45 7.03 -14.85
N ILE A 114 9.75 5.74 -15.05
CA ILE A 114 10.52 4.88 -14.11
C ILE A 114 11.91 5.45 -13.74
N PHE A 115 12.46 6.34 -14.57
CA PHE A 115 13.74 7.02 -14.33
C PHE A 115 13.59 8.50 -13.95
N GLY A 116 12.37 9.04 -13.99
CA GLY A 116 12.08 10.43 -13.66
C GLY A 116 11.96 10.69 -12.17
N ALA A 117 12.04 11.96 -11.76
CA ALA A 117 11.66 12.36 -10.42
C ALA A 117 10.13 12.32 -10.26
N ALA A 118 9.66 12.09 -9.03
CA ALA A 118 8.24 12.08 -8.69
C ALA A 118 8.09 12.43 -7.22
N GLN A 119 7.06 13.21 -6.89
CA GLN A 119 6.67 13.40 -5.50
C GLN A 119 5.81 12.22 -5.06
N GLY A 120 5.92 11.81 -3.80
CA GLY A 120 4.87 10.96 -3.22
C GLY A 120 3.65 11.84 -2.95
N VAL A 121 2.45 11.28 -3.06
CA VAL A 121 1.20 11.98 -2.72
C VAL A 121 0.41 11.21 -1.69
N VAL A 122 -0.15 11.92 -0.73
CA VAL A 122 -1.23 11.45 0.15
C VAL A 122 -2.43 12.36 -0.08
N ALA A 123 -3.56 11.79 -0.44
CA ALA A 123 -4.76 12.52 -0.80
C ALA A 123 -5.98 12.04 0.00
N ALA A 124 -6.79 13.00 0.44
CA ALA A 124 -8.05 12.74 1.12
C ALA A 124 -9.23 13.04 0.19
N PHE A 125 -10.13 12.07 0.05
CA PHE A 125 -11.37 12.21 -0.73
C PHE A 125 -12.58 12.02 0.18
N ASN A 126 -13.56 12.90 0.10
CA ASN A 126 -14.80 12.80 0.86
C ASN A 126 -15.53 11.51 0.49
N ARG A 127 -15.89 10.71 1.51
CA ARG A 127 -16.53 9.39 1.31
C ARG A 127 -17.91 9.49 0.66
N SER A 128 -18.58 10.62 0.83
CA SER A 128 -19.95 10.82 0.35
C SER A 128 -20.06 11.16 -1.12
N ASN A 129 -19.01 11.74 -1.73
CA ASN A 129 -19.09 12.27 -3.10
C ASN A 129 -17.76 12.26 -3.87
N GLY A 130 -16.69 11.72 -3.30
CA GLY A 130 -15.38 11.63 -3.93
C GLY A 130 -14.65 12.96 -4.08
N SER A 131 -15.19 14.10 -3.65
CA SER A 131 -14.49 15.39 -3.77
C SER A 131 -13.20 15.41 -2.96
N VAL A 132 -12.14 16.02 -3.53
CA VAL A 132 -10.84 16.16 -2.85
C VAL A 132 -10.96 17.13 -1.67
N LYS A 133 -10.60 16.66 -0.48
CA LYS A 133 -10.56 17.47 0.75
C LYS A 133 -9.19 18.14 0.91
N TRP A 134 -8.12 17.38 0.72
CA TRP A 134 -6.75 17.89 0.70
C TRP A 134 -5.82 16.93 -0.05
N ARG A 135 -4.64 17.44 -0.41
CA ARG A 135 -3.52 16.70 -0.99
C ARG A 135 -2.24 17.19 -0.35
N SER A 136 -1.36 16.26 -0.07
CA SER A 136 -0.05 16.52 0.52
C SER A 136 0.99 15.78 -0.28
N TYR A 137 2.08 16.48 -0.56
CA TYR A 137 3.19 15.94 -1.35
C TYR A 137 4.38 15.71 -0.42
N VAL A 138 5.08 14.59 -0.62
CA VAL A 138 6.36 14.30 0.03
C VAL A 138 7.47 14.35 -1.01
N GLY A 139 8.60 14.93 -0.61
CA GLY A 139 9.68 15.30 -1.52
C GLY A 139 9.42 16.61 -2.25
N ASP A 140 10.49 17.19 -2.76
CA ASP A 140 10.51 18.47 -3.47
C ASP A 140 10.55 18.30 -5.01
N GLY A 141 10.42 17.06 -5.49
CA GLY A 141 10.52 16.71 -6.91
C GLY A 141 11.96 16.60 -7.43
N SER A 142 12.97 16.64 -6.55
CA SER A 142 14.37 16.37 -6.93
C SER A 142 14.74 14.88 -6.90
N ASP A 143 14.03 14.09 -6.09
CA ASP A 143 14.12 12.63 -6.01
C ASP A 143 12.77 11.99 -6.38
N TYR A 144 12.77 10.65 -6.53
CA TYR A 144 11.54 9.89 -6.69
C TYR A 144 11.10 9.35 -5.34
N ARG A 145 9.83 9.57 -4.99
CA ARG A 145 9.21 9.05 -3.78
C ARG A 145 7.88 8.43 -4.08
N GLU A 146 7.56 7.38 -3.34
CA GLU A 146 6.31 6.67 -3.49
C GLU A 146 5.71 6.36 -2.12
N ILE A 147 4.39 6.49 -2.01
CA ILE A 147 3.62 6.03 -0.86
C ILE A 147 2.95 4.72 -1.23
N LEU A 148 3.15 3.69 -0.40
CA LEU A 148 2.68 2.32 -0.62
C LEU A 148 1.79 1.81 0.51
N GLY A 149 2.13 2.13 1.76
CA GLY A 149 1.37 1.71 2.94
C GLY A 149 0.71 2.89 3.62
N LEU A 150 -0.50 2.67 4.14
CA LEU A 150 -1.22 3.64 4.96
C LEU A 150 -1.75 2.99 6.24
N ALA A 151 -1.77 3.75 7.33
CA ALA A 151 -2.42 3.41 8.58
C ALA A 151 -2.96 4.68 9.26
N SER A 152 -3.80 4.52 10.27
CA SER A 152 -4.29 5.64 11.07
C SER A 152 -4.47 5.25 12.53
N ASP A 153 -4.28 6.22 13.43
CA ASP A 153 -4.65 6.11 14.85
C ASP A 153 -6.00 6.79 15.16
N GLY A 154 -6.73 7.24 14.14
CA GLY A 154 -7.97 8.02 14.25
C GLY A 154 -7.77 9.53 14.30
N LEU A 155 -6.58 10.02 14.68
CA LEU A 155 -6.24 11.44 14.74
C LEU A 155 -5.29 11.87 13.62
N ARG A 156 -4.43 10.94 13.18
CA ARG A 156 -3.37 11.13 12.21
C ARG A 156 -3.43 10.04 11.16
N VAL A 157 -2.82 10.33 10.02
CA VAL A 157 -2.52 9.35 8.98
C VAL A 157 -1.03 9.08 9.01
N PHE A 158 -0.66 7.81 8.92
CA PHE A 158 0.72 7.38 8.74
C PHE A 158 0.87 6.78 7.36
N ALA A 159 2.01 7.06 6.75
CA ALA A 159 2.35 6.56 5.43
C ALA A 159 3.73 5.92 5.44
N ALA A 160 3.93 4.98 4.54
CA ALA A 160 5.21 4.33 4.32
C ALA A 160 5.40 4.04 2.84
N GLY A 161 6.66 3.94 2.47
CA GLY A 161 7.04 3.72 1.10
C GLY A 161 8.53 3.78 0.97
N TRP A 162 9.00 4.43 -0.09
CA TRP A 162 10.42 4.52 -0.36
C TRP A 162 10.80 5.80 -1.09
N ARG A 163 12.09 6.11 -0.98
CA ARG A 163 12.76 7.21 -1.67
C ARG A 163 13.92 6.67 -2.47
N LYS A 164 14.03 7.12 -3.71
CA LYS A 164 15.14 6.79 -4.60
C LYS A 164 16.38 7.62 -4.23
N VAL A 165 17.49 6.95 -3.95
CA VAL A 165 18.79 7.58 -3.68
C VAL A 165 19.67 7.56 -4.92
N THR A 166 19.73 6.40 -5.59
CA THR A 166 20.44 6.24 -6.87
C THR A 166 19.55 5.47 -7.87
N LEU A 167 20.08 5.08 -9.03
CA LEU A 167 19.31 4.29 -9.99
C LEU A 167 18.85 2.93 -9.45
N THR A 168 19.62 2.35 -8.53
CA THR A 168 19.39 1.02 -7.97
C THR A 168 19.14 1.05 -6.48
N ASP A 169 19.28 2.22 -5.82
CA ASP A 169 19.25 2.31 -4.37
C ASP A 169 18.02 3.04 -3.86
N TYR A 170 17.36 2.43 -2.87
CA TYR A 170 16.10 2.88 -2.29
C TYR A 170 16.19 2.87 -0.77
N GLN A 171 15.58 3.86 -0.12
CA GLN A 171 15.48 3.92 1.34
C GLN A 171 14.03 3.84 1.77
N LEU A 172 13.77 3.12 2.87
CA LEU A 172 12.45 3.03 3.47
C LEU A 172 12.14 4.35 4.14
N MET A 173 10.98 4.89 3.80
CA MET A 173 10.49 6.15 4.32
C MET A 173 9.19 5.96 5.09
N LEU A 174 9.02 6.75 6.13
CA LEU A 174 7.82 6.85 6.95
C LEU A 174 7.43 8.33 7.09
N TRP A 175 6.12 8.58 7.11
CA TRP A 175 5.58 9.92 7.29
C TRP A 175 4.34 9.89 8.20
N ALA A 176 4.07 11.02 8.85
CA ALA A 176 2.78 11.27 9.49
C ALA A 176 2.18 12.59 9.05
N PHE A 177 0.86 12.63 8.97
CA PHE A 177 0.07 13.78 8.59
C PHE A 177 -1.02 14.03 9.62
N ASP A 178 -1.31 15.31 9.86
CA ASP A 178 -2.45 15.72 10.67
C ASP A 178 -3.75 15.71 9.87
N SER A 179 -4.84 16.14 10.51
CA SER A 179 -6.16 16.12 9.91
C SER A 179 -6.37 17.08 8.75
N SER A 180 -5.50 18.07 8.61
CA SER A 180 -5.48 19.03 7.50
C SER A 180 -4.62 18.55 6.32
N GLY A 181 -3.93 17.41 6.48
CA GLY A 181 -2.91 16.93 5.56
C GLY A 181 -1.52 17.54 5.82
N SER A 182 -1.33 18.34 6.86
CA SER A 182 -0.01 18.91 7.14
C SER A 182 0.93 17.83 7.68
N MET A 183 2.15 17.75 7.14
CA MET A 183 3.15 16.78 7.57
C MET A 183 3.63 17.10 9.00
N LEU A 184 3.53 16.11 9.88
CA LEU A 184 3.94 16.19 11.28
C LEU A 184 5.39 15.76 11.47
N TRP A 185 5.77 14.66 10.83
CA TRP A 185 7.14 14.16 10.84
C TRP A 185 7.41 13.30 9.61
N GLU A 186 8.69 13.15 9.32
CA GLU A 186 9.25 12.27 8.31
C GLU A 186 10.41 11.50 8.95
N SER A 187 10.57 10.23 8.57
CA SER A 187 11.65 9.39 9.05
C SER A 187 12.14 8.47 7.95
N GLU A 188 13.46 8.31 7.87
CA GLU A 188 14.14 7.38 6.99
C GLU A 188 14.72 6.25 7.84
N TRP A 189 14.61 5.02 7.37
CA TRP A 189 15.30 3.87 7.97
C TRP A 189 15.98 3.06 6.88
N GLY A 190 17.21 2.64 7.19
CA GLY A 190 18.06 1.92 6.27
C GLY A 190 19.51 2.39 6.35
N GLY A 191 20.30 1.97 5.38
CA GLY A 191 21.73 2.28 5.30
C GLY A 191 22.25 2.25 3.88
N SER A 192 23.34 1.52 3.64
CA SER A 192 23.89 1.34 2.28
C SER A 192 23.13 0.29 1.45
N SER A 193 22.05 -0.25 2.00
CA SER A 193 21.25 -1.33 1.41
C SER A 193 19.96 -0.76 0.83
N ASN A 194 19.21 -1.62 0.14
CA ASN A 194 17.94 -1.27 -0.46
C ASN A 194 16.82 -1.63 0.49
N GLU A 195 16.11 -0.61 0.93
CA GLU A 195 15.00 -0.71 1.85
C GLU A 195 13.72 -0.14 1.25
N ARG A 196 12.61 -0.83 1.45
CA ARG A 196 11.26 -0.37 1.09
C ARG A 196 10.23 -0.89 2.08
N ALA A 197 9.21 -0.09 2.41
CA ALA A 197 8.05 -0.56 3.16
C ALA A 197 6.79 -0.47 2.31
N ARG A 198 5.92 -1.48 2.42
CA ARG A 198 4.58 -1.48 1.81
C ARG A 198 3.47 -1.58 2.84
N ALA A 199 3.76 -2.04 4.05
CA ALA A 199 2.73 -2.39 5.01
C ALA A 199 2.94 -1.70 6.37
N LEU A 200 1.83 -1.20 6.93
CA LEU A 200 1.78 -0.47 8.19
C LEU A 200 0.58 -0.91 9.00
N GLY A 201 0.74 -0.95 10.32
CA GLY A 201 -0.34 -1.17 11.27
C GLY A 201 -0.09 -0.35 12.52
N TYR A 202 -1.16 0.14 13.15
CA TYR A 202 -1.08 0.88 14.39
C TYR A 202 -1.42 -0.02 15.58
N ASP A 203 -0.55 -0.06 16.59
CA ASP A 203 -0.85 -0.62 17.90
C ASP A 203 -1.20 0.51 18.88
N PRO A 204 -2.49 0.63 19.28
CA PRO A 204 -2.92 1.68 20.20
C PRO A 204 -2.42 1.48 21.63
N VAL A 205 -1.99 0.28 22.01
CA VAL A 205 -1.58 0.01 23.40
C VAL A 205 -0.26 0.72 23.73
N ASP A 206 0.70 0.67 22.80
CA ASP A 206 2.03 1.23 22.99
C ASP A 206 2.27 2.48 22.12
N ASN A 207 1.21 3.03 21.52
CA ASN A 207 1.24 4.15 20.57
C ASN A 207 2.35 3.99 19.51
N THR A 208 2.31 2.86 18.82
CA THR A 208 3.43 2.36 18.01
C THR A 208 2.94 1.97 16.63
N LEU A 209 3.73 2.27 15.60
CA LEU A 209 3.55 1.69 14.27
C LEU A 209 4.37 0.41 14.18
N LEU A 210 3.73 -0.63 13.67
CA LEU A 210 4.38 -1.84 13.18
C LEU A 210 4.51 -1.70 11.67
N VAL A 211 5.73 -1.76 11.17
CA VAL A 211 6.03 -1.62 9.74
C VAL A 211 6.57 -2.95 9.24
N ALA A 212 6.13 -3.37 8.06
CA ALA A 212 6.77 -4.47 7.35
C ALA A 212 7.20 -4.04 5.94
N GLY A 213 8.38 -4.49 5.57
CA GLY A 213 9.02 -4.13 4.32
C GLY A 213 10.00 -5.18 3.85
N THR A 214 10.90 -4.77 2.96
CA THR A 214 11.99 -5.58 2.44
C THR A 214 13.31 -4.82 2.62
N THR A 215 14.37 -5.53 2.98
CA THR A 215 15.76 -5.03 3.03
C THR A 215 16.67 -6.04 2.35
N ASN A 216 17.69 -5.59 1.62
CA ASN A 216 18.70 -6.49 1.04
C ASN A 216 20.03 -6.52 1.82
N ARG A 217 20.03 -6.10 3.09
CA ARG A 217 21.24 -5.98 3.91
C ARG A 217 22.02 -7.29 4.09
N ASN A 218 21.37 -8.44 3.90
CA ASN A 218 21.97 -9.76 3.97
C ASN A 218 22.18 -10.39 2.57
N SER A 219 22.43 -9.57 1.55
CA SER A 219 22.67 -9.92 0.14
C SER A 219 21.46 -10.37 -0.70
N ASN A 220 20.42 -10.91 -0.08
CA ASN A 220 19.11 -11.13 -0.70
C ASN A 220 18.04 -10.26 -0.03
N ASP A 221 16.91 -10.06 -0.70
CA ASP A 221 15.73 -9.43 -0.11
C ASP A 221 15.24 -10.27 1.07
N ASP A 222 15.24 -9.70 2.28
CA ASP A 222 14.65 -10.27 3.49
C ASP A 222 13.49 -9.40 3.97
N ILE A 223 12.57 -9.97 4.74
CA ILE A 223 11.53 -9.21 5.43
C ILE A 223 12.16 -8.42 6.56
N VAL A 224 11.92 -7.11 6.58
CA VAL A 224 12.18 -6.27 7.75
C VAL A 224 10.88 -5.95 8.48
N LEU A 225 10.91 -6.01 9.81
CA LEU A 225 9.86 -5.55 10.70
C LEU A 225 10.39 -4.46 11.61
N LEU A 226 9.72 -3.31 11.65
CA LEU A 226 10.12 -2.20 12.50
C LEU A 226 9.05 -1.91 13.54
N ARG A 227 9.50 -1.58 14.75
CA ARG A 227 8.70 -0.91 15.77
C ARG A 227 9.04 0.56 15.74
N VAL A 228 8.05 1.41 15.49
CA VAL A 228 8.26 2.85 15.34
C VAL A 228 7.37 3.60 16.32
N ASP A 229 7.95 4.56 17.03
CA ASP A 229 7.20 5.49 17.87
C ASP A 229 6.24 6.31 17.00
N ALA A 230 4.93 6.16 17.19
CA ALA A 230 3.96 6.84 16.32
C ALA A 230 3.97 8.37 16.53
N ALA A 231 4.43 8.88 17.68
CA ALA A 231 4.46 10.31 17.97
C ALA A 231 5.59 11.04 17.23
N THR A 232 6.74 10.38 17.07
CA THR A 232 7.99 11.01 16.63
C THR A 232 8.56 10.43 15.34
N GLY A 233 8.10 9.25 14.90
CA GLY A 233 8.68 8.52 13.77
C GLY A 233 9.98 7.77 14.11
N ALA A 234 10.43 7.82 15.38
CA ALA A 234 11.67 7.18 15.78
C ALA A 234 11.55 5.64 15.79
N VAL A 235 12.45 4.96 15.07
CA VAL A 235 12.57 3.50 15.11
C VAL A 235 13.12 3.06 16.47
N ARG A 236 12.37 2.21 17.18
CA ARG A 236 12.70 1.71 18.52
C ARG A 236 13.31 0.32 18.47
N GLU A 237 12.81 -0.53 17.57
CA GLU A 237 13.26 -1.91 17.42
C GLU A 237 13.17 -2.30 15.94
N GLU A 238 14.06 -3.19 15.53
CA GLU A 238 14.06 -3.80 14.21
C GLU A 238 14.23 -5.31 14.33
N GLN A 239 13.61 -6.04 13.42
CA GLN A 239 13.79 -7.47 13.22
C GLN A 239 13.93 -7.75 11.73
N VAL A 240 14.75 -8.74 11.37
CA VAL A 240 14.83 -9.23 10.01
C VAL A 240 14.57 -10.72 9.98
N TRP A 241 13.79 -11.15 9.00
CA TRP A 241 13.36 -12.52 8.82
C TRP A 241 13.43 -12.88 7.34
N GLY A 242 14.15 -13.95 7.04
CA GLY A 242 14.43 -14.39 5.67
C GLY A 242 15.35 -15.61 5.70
N GLY A 243 15.64 -16.14 4.52
CA GLY A 243 16.39 -17.38 4.35
C GLY A 243 17.47 -17.30 3.28
N SER A 244 17.64 -18.37 2.51
CA SER A 244 18.69 -18.46 1.49
C SER A 244 18.39 -17.69 0.20
N SER A 245 17.21 -17.09 0.07
CA SER A 245 16.74 -16.41 -1.14
C SER A 245 15.74 -15.31 -0.80
N ALA A 246 15.13 -14.68 -1.83
CA ALA A 246 14.31 -13.50 -1.65
C ALA A 246 13.00 -13.78 -0.89
N ASP A 247 12.73 -12.98 0.13
CA ASP A 247 11.56 -12.97 0.99
C ASP A 247 11.05 -11.53 1.12
N SER A 248 9.73 -11.33 0.97
CA SER A 248 9.16 -9.98 0.96
C SER A 248 7.80 -9.93 1.65
N ALA A 249 7.61 -8.93 2.51
CA ALA A 249 6.34 -8.61 3.11
C ALA A 249 5.57 -7.62 2.23
N GLN A 250 4.30 -7.93 1.98
CA GLN A 250 3.41 -7.12 1.16
C GLN A 250 2.30 -6.48 2.00
N GLN A 251 1.79 -7.19 3.02
CA GLN A 251 0.72 -6.71 3.88
C GLN A 251 0.88 -7.19 5.32
N ILE A 252 0.34 -6.40 6.26
CA ILE A 252 0.22 -6.82 7.66
C ILE A 252 -1.17 -6.61 8.23
N ALA A 253 -1.48 -7.39 9.27
CA ALA A 253 -2.65 -7.18 10.11
C ALA A 253 -2.25 -7.29 11.59
N VAL A 254 -2.72 -6.35 12.41
CA VAL A 254 -2.43 -6.30 13.84
C VAL A 254 -3.68 -6.72 14.61
N SER A 255 -3.52 -7.65 15.55
CA SER A 255 -4.60 -8.10 16.43
C SER A 255 -4.04 -8.36 17.83
N GLY A 256 -4.26 -7.40 18.74
CA GLY A 256 -3.73 -7.46 20.10
C GLY A 256 -2.20 -7.55 20.12
N SER A 257 -1.66 -8.64 20.65
CA SER A 257 -0.21 -8.89 20.69
C SER A 257 0.33 -9.64 19.46
N ARG A 258 -0.52 -9.88 18.44
CA ARG A 258 -0.17 -10.60 17.22
C ARG A 258 -0.06 -9.67 16.03
N LEU A 259 0.97 -9.90 15.22
CA LEU A 259 1.19 -9.35 13.91
C LEU A 259 1.11 -10.52 12.91
N TYR A 260 0.26 -10.39 11.91
CA TYR A 260 0.21 -11.31 10.78
C TYR A 260 0.87 -10.62 9.60
N VAL A 261 1.78 -11.30 8.91
CA VAL A 261 2.48 -10.79 7.74
C VAL A 261 2.17 -11.71 6.57
N ALA A 262 1.74 -11.13 5.45
CA ALA A 262 1.51 -11.81 4.20
C ALA A 262 2.46 -11.28 3.13
N GLY A 263 2.89 -12.15 2.22
CA GLY A 263 3.80 -11.78 1.15
C GLY A 263 4.28 -12.98 0.35
N THR A 264 5.56 -12.98 -0.01
CA THR A 264 6.17 -14.02 -0.82
C THR A 264 7.48 -14.52 -0.22
N THR A 265 7.81 -15.77 -0.47
CA THR A 265 9.08 -16.38 -0.12
C THR A 265 9.65 -17.18 -1.28
N SER A 266 10.95 -17.11 -1.48
CA SER A 266 11.70 -18.05 -2.33
C SER A 266 12.72 -18.87 -1.52
N SER A 267 12.69 -18.70 -0.19
CA SER A 267 13.53 -19.42 0.77
C SER A 267 12.87 -20.69 1.30
N TRP A 268 11.53 -20.72 1.33
CA TRP A 268 10.76 -21.86 1.81
C TRP A 268 9.70 -22.29 0.80
N GLY A 269 9.37 -23.58 0.79
CA GLY A 269 8.35 -24.14 -0.10
C GLY A 269 8.97 -24.95 -1.23
N ASN A 270 8.21 -25.11 -2.33
CA ASN A 270 8.57 -25.99 -3.44
C ASN A 270 8.60 -25.18 -4.74
N GLY A 271 9.79 -24.96 -5.29
CA GLY A 271 9.98 -24.29 -6.57
C GLY A 271 10.59 -22.91 -6.41
N ASN A 272 10.07 -21.93 -7.15
CA ASN A 272 10.62 -20.58 -7.19
C ASN A 272 10.08 -19.73 -6.03
N THR A 273 8.94 -19.06 -6.24
CA THR A 273 8.35 -18.14 -5.27
C THR A 273 6.98 -18.66 -4.83
N ASP A 274 6.83 -18.82 -3.52
CA ASP A 274 5.63 -19.28 -2.85
C ASP A 274 4.96 -18.13 -2.08
N ALA A 275 3.64 -18.28 -1.83
CA ALA A 275 2.92 -17.36 -0.97
C ALA A 275 3.32 -17.58 0.50
N LEU A 276 3.53 -16.49 1.24
CA LEU A 276 3.92 -16.49 2.63
C LEU A 276 2.79 -15.95 3.51
N ALA A 277 2.54 -16.62 4.64
CA ALA A 277 1.76 -16.08 5.75
C ALA A 277 2.42 -16.49 7.07
N ILE A 278 2.84 -15.51 7.87
CA ILE A 278 3.47 -15.75 9.19
C ILE A 278 2.72 -15.01 10.29
N GLY A 279 2.53 -15.69 11.42
CA GLY A 279 1.98 -15.10 12.64
C GLY A 279 3.09 -14.89 13.66
N ILE A 280 3.19 -13.66 14.17
CA ILE A 280 4.29 -13.20 15.02
C ILE A 280 3.69 -12.64 16.31
N CYS A 281 4.19 -13.09 17.46
CA CYS A 281 3.97 -12.31 18.68
C CYS A 281 4.90 -11.11 18.61
N HIS A 282 4.37 -9.89 18.67
CA HIS A 282 5.21 -8.69 18.61
C HIS A 282 5.52 -8.12 20.01
N ARG A 283 4.93 -8.64 21.09
CA ARG A 283 5.21 -8.21 22.48
C ARG A 283 5.61 -9.37 23.39
N PRO A 284 6.91 -9.69 23.51
CA PRO A 284 8.02 -9.24 22.64
C PRO A 284 7.98 -9.95 21.28
N TRP A 285 8.83 -9.52 20.35
CA TRP A 285 9.04 -10.22 19.08
C TRP A 285 9.39 -11.69 19.28
N LYS A 286 8.60 -12.58 18.65
CA LYS A 286 8.85 -14.01 18.55
C LYS A 286 8.62 -14.43 17.11
N LEU A 287 9.69 -14.41 16.33
CA LEU A 287 9.68 -14.77 14.92
C LEU A 287 9.67 -16.30 14.75
N PRO A 288 9.13 -16.82 13.63
CA PRO A 288 9.31 -18.21 13.25
C PRO A 288 10.80 -18.56 13.09
N PRO A 289 11.21 -19.82 13.38
CA PRO A 289 12.57 -20.28 13.10
C PRO A 289 12.86 -20.26 11.59
N THR A 290 14.14 -20.10 11.24
CA THR A 290 14.62 -19.96 9.86
C THR A 290 15.45 -21.15 9.37
N ASN A 291 15.36 -22.29 10.08
CA ASN A 291 16.24 -23.46 9.92
C ASN A 291 15.51 -24.65 9.33
#